data_AF-A0A645CF68-F1
#
_entry.id   AF-A0A645CF68-F1
#
_cell.length_a   1.000
_cell.length_b   1.000
_cell.length_c   1.000
_cell.angle_alpha   90.00
_cell.angle_beta   90.00
_cell.angle_gamma   90.00
#
_symmetry.space_group_name_H-M   'P 1'
#
loop_
_entity.id
_entity.type
_entity.pdbx_description
1 polymer ?
#
loop_
_entity_poly.entity_id
_entity_poly.type
_entity_poly.pdbx_seq_one_letter_code
_entity_poly.pdbx_strand_id
1 'polypeptide(L)'
;MSKIEIKKANNMPVQEPLVPEPMVPYSCKNSRTVYAMCEVNEETVRKHLAPTPFEYVSNICMIYVNNFLESPELPYMDSGIVFTVKYKSMYGGYYMYEWEDNDAAIATGRYWGYPKKYACMTLEKDGDQGKRINIQRLT
;
A
#
# COMPACT_ATOMS: atom_id res chain seq x y z
N MET A 1 8.76 41.94 14.46
CA MET A 1 8.93 40.48 14.33
C MET A 1 9.54 40.22 12.96
N SER A 2 10.61 39.41 12.87
CA SER A 2 11.14 38.98 11.57
C SER A 2 10.15 38.02 10.91
N LYS A 3 9.96 38.13 9.60
CA LYS A 3 9.11 37.23 8.82
C LYS A 3 9.82 35.89 8.69
N ILE A 4 9.23 34.82 9.21
CA ILE A 4 9.73 33.44 9.01
C ILE A 4 9.13 32.94 7.70
N GLU A 5 9.98 32.62 6.74
CA GLU A 5 9.58 32.03 5.46
C GLU A 5 9.76 30.51 5.53
N ILE A 6 8.64 29.78 5.43
CA ILE A 6 8.65 28.31 5.38
C ILE A 6 8.64 27.90 3.91
N LYS A 7 9.72 27.25 3.47
CA LYS A 7 9.86 26.83 2.07
C LYS A 7 9.12 25.53 1.73
N LYS A 8 9.00 24.59 2.69
CA LYS A 8 8.38 23.27 2.50
C LYS A 8 7.45 22.95 3.67
N ALA A 9 6.15 23.22 3.51
CA ALA A 9 5.15 23.14 4.59
C ALA A 9 4.14 22.00 4.43
N ASN A 10 4.27 21.16 3.40
CA ASN A 10 3.31 20.10 3.11
C ASN A 10 3.43 18.87 4.04
N ASN A 11 4.59 18.67 4.64
CA ASN A 11 4.85 17.58 5.57
C ASN A 11 5.97 17.91 6.58
N MET A 12 6.18 17.00 7.53
CA MET A 12 7.05 17.22 8.69
C MET A 12 8.27 16.28 8.66
N PRO A 13 9.40 16.68 9.24
CA PRO A 13 9.69 18.01 9.81
C PRO A 13 9.90 19.08 8.72
N VAL A 14 9.55 20.33 9.02
CA VAL A 14 9.57 21.46 8.05
C VAL A 14 10.96 21.70 7.43
N GLN A 15 12.02 21.45 8.19
CA GLN A 15 13.40 21.64 7.75
C GLN A 15 13.89 20.53 6.82
N GLU A 16 13.33 19.31 6.96
CA GLU A 16 13.71 18.11 6.22
C GLU A 16 12.48 17.22 6.01
N PRO A 17 11.55 17.59 5.13
CA PRO A 17 10.28 16.88 5.01
C PRO A 17 10.50 15.45 4.50
N LEU A 18 9.84 14.47 5.14
CA LEU A 18 9.91 13.06 4.79
C LEU A 18 9.45 12.78 3.34
N VAL A 19 8.40 13.46 2.90
CA VAL A 19 7.85 13.29 1.55
C VAL A 19 8.42 14.38 0.63
N PRO A 20 9.15 14.03 -0.45
CA PRO A 20 9.75 15.03 -1.33
C PRO A 20 8.71 15.79 -2.17
N GLU A 21 9.05 17.03 -2.57
CA GLU A 21 8.25 17.85 -3.49
C GLU A 21 8.98 18.05 -4.85
N PRO A 22 8.23 18.14 -5.97
CA PRO A 22 6.80 17.86 -6.07
C PRO A 22 6.53 16.37 -5.86
N MET A 23 5.32 16.02 -5.41
CA MET A 23 4.81 14.65 -5.53
C MET A 23 4.68 14.34 -7.03
N VAL A 24 5.77 13.90 -7.63
CA VAL A 24 5.82 13.48 -9.03
C VAL A 24 4.99 12.22 -9.21
N PRO A 25 4.48 11.94 -10.43
CA PRO A 25 3.97 10.61 -10.72
C PRO A 25 5.06 9.59 -10.39
N TYR A 26 4.79 8.67 -9.47
CA TYR A 26 5.71 7.56 -9.21
C TYR A 26 5.70 6.64 -10.41
N SER A 27 6.89 6.25 -10.86
CA SER A 27 7.04 5.30 -11.95
C SER A 27 7.91 4.12 -11.49
N CYS A 28 7.52 2.93 -11.91
CA CYS A 28 8.32 1.73 -11.71
C CYS A 28 8.14 0.81 -12.90
N LYS A 29 9.01 0.98 -13.91
CA LYS A 29 8.88 0.30 -15.22
C LYS A 29 8.82 -1.23 -15.10
N ASN A 30 9.55 -1.79 -14.14
CA ASN A 30 9.70 -3.23 -13.96
C ASN A 30 9.07 -3.72 -12.65
N SER A 31 7.98 -3.09 -12.20
CA SER A 31 7.27 -3.56 -11.01
C SER A 31 6.82 -5.02 -11.19
N ARG A 32 7.07 -5.87 -10.20
CA ARG A 32 6.70 -7.30 -10.26
C ARG A 32 5.73 -7.63 -9.15
N THR A 33 4.53 -8.06 -9.54
CA THR A 33 3.51 -8.52 -8.60
C THR A 33 3.42 -10.04 -8.59
N VAL A 34 3.29 -10.61 -7.40
CA VAL A 34 2.76 -11.97 -7.20
C VAL A 34 1.48 -11.81 -6.38
N TYR A 35 0.40 -12.44 -6.82
CA TYR A 35 -0.87 -12.37 -6.11
C TYR A 35 -1.56 -13.72 -6.10
N ALA A 36 -2.42 -13.90 -5.10
CA ALA A 36 -3.37 -15.00 -5.02
C ALA A 36 -4.77 -14.43 -4.84
N MET A 37 -5.74 -15.03 -5.52
CA MET A 37 -7.15 -14.80 -5.22
C MET A 37 -7.57 -15.84 -4.19
N CYS A 38 -8.10 -15.39 -3.06
CA CYS A 38 -8.45 -16.25 -1.95
C CYS A 38 -9.91 -16.06 -1.57
N GLU A 39 -10.60 -17.16 -1.34
CA GLU A 39 -11.89 -17.14 -0.66
C GLU A 39 -11.67 -17.01 0.84
N VAL A 40 -12.39 -16.08 1.47
CA VAL A 40 -12.34 -15.84 2.91
C VAL A 40 -13.74 -15.92 3.52
N ASN A 41 -13.82 -15.86 4.85
CA ASN A 41 -15.11 -15.88 5.55
C ASN A 41 -15.93 -14.61 5.25
N GLU A 42 -17.13 -14.77 4.68
CA GLU A 42 -18.02 -13.65 4.31
C GLU A 42 -18.36 -12.73 5.49
N GLU A 43 -18.70 -13.28 6.65
CA GLU A 43 -19.08 -12.50 7.83
C GLU A 43 -17.95 -11.56 8.26
N THR A 44 -16.71 -12.02 8.17
CA THR A 44 -15.50 -11.25 8.46
C THR A 44 -15.36 -10.08 7.48
N VAL A 45 -15.59 -10.31 6.18
CA VAL A 45 -15.56 -9.24 5.16
C VAL A 45 -16.62 -8.19 5.45
N ARG A 46 -17.87 -8.61 5.71
CA ARG A 46 -18.97 -7.70 6.02
C ARG A 46 -18.68 -6.87 7.26
N LYS A 47 -18.13 -7.48 8.32
CA LYS A 47 -17.73 -6.78 9.54
C LYS A 47 -16.66 -5.71 9.28
N HIS A 48 -15.68 -6.01 8.43
CA HIS A 48 -14.63 -5.06 8.07
C HIS A 48 -15.11 -3.94 7.14
N LEU A 49 -16.13 -4.19 6.31
CA LEU A 49 -16.73 -3.17 5.44
C LEU A 49 -17.76 -2.29 6.18
N ALA A 50 -18.35 -2.76 7.28
CA ALA A 50 -19.36 -2.02 8.05
C ALA A 50 -19.00 -0.56 8.41
N PRO A 51 -17.75 -0.20 8.79
CA PRO A 51 -17.37 1.20 9.06
C PRO A 51 -17.06 2.02 7.79
N THR A 52 -17.27 1.48 6.60
CA THR A 52 -16.92 2.10 5.31
C THR A 52 -18.20 2.37 4.50
N PRO A 53 -18.15 3.27 3.49
CA PRO A 53 -19.31 3.49 2.62
C PRO A 53 -19.49 2.42 1.54
N PHE A 54 -18.73 1.31 1.61
CA PHE A 54 -18.67 0.30 0.56
C PHE A 54 -19.70 -0.81 0.77
N GLU A 55 -20.36 -1.19 -0.32
CA GLU A 55 -21.23 -2.36 -0.39
C GLU A 55 -20.41 -3.64 -0.59
N TYR A 56 -20.83 -4.71 0.10
CA TYR A 56 -20.29 -6.05 -0.11
C TYR A 56 -20.60 -6.56 -1.54
N VAL A 57 -19.59 -7.15 -2.20
CA VAL A 57 -19.73 -7.76 -3.54
C VAL A 57 -19.44 -9.25 -3.50
N SER A 58 -18.30 -9.66 -2.93
CA SER A 58 -17.91 -11.07 -2.78
C SER A 58 -16.97 -11.26 -1.58
N ASN A 59 -16.81 -12.52 -1.15
CA ASN A 59 -15.84 -12.95 -0.16
C ASN A 59 -14.52 -13.42 -0.80
N ILE A 60 -14.25 -13.00 -2.04
CA ILE A 60 -12.98 -13.24 -2.73
C ILE A 60 -12.12 -11.98 -2.59
N CYS A 61 -10.92 -12.12 -2.04
CA CYS A 61 -9.94 -11.03 -1.97
C CYS A 61 -8.68 -11.35 -2.77
N MET A 62 -7.97 -10.30 -3.18
CA MET A 62 -6.62 -10.41 -3.71
C MET A 62 -5.63 -10.18 -2.58
N ILE A 63 -4.74 -11.14 -2.35
CA ILE A 63 -3.55 -10.97 -1.50
C ILE A 63 -2.37 -10.84 -2.44
N TYR A 64 -1.61 -9.74 -2.32
CA TYR A 64 -0.50 -9.48 -3.23
C TYR A 64 0.78 -9.10 -2.50
N VAL A 65 1.90 -9.32 -3.18
CA VAL A 65 3.19 -8.69 -2.90
C VAL A 65 3.72 -8.11 -4.20
N ASN A 66 4.17 -6.86 -4.14
CA ASN A 66 4.71 -6.13 -5.25
C ASN A 66 6.12 -5.64 -4.94
N ASN A 67 7.01 -5.80 -5.93
CA ASN A 67 8.37 -5.30 -5.86
C ASN A 67 8.48 -4.01 -6.67
N PHE A 68 8.71 -2.89 -5.99
CA PHE A 68 8.97 -1.57 -6.56
C PHE A 68 10.43 -1.13 -6.40
N LEU A 69 11.37 -2.05 -6.13
CA LEU A 69 12.78 -1.72 -5.89
C LEU A 69 13.50 -1.10 -7.11
N GLU A 70 12.91 -1.20 -8.30
CA GLU A 70 13.40 -0.53 -9.52
C GLU A 70 12.76 0.84 -9.77
N SER A 71 11.99 1.39 -8.82
CA SER A 71 11.52 2.78 -8.89
C SER A 71 12.69 3.74 -8.66
N PRO A 72 12.95 4.69 -9.59
CA PRO A 72 14.07 5.61 -9.46
C PRO A 72 13.85 6.67 -8.37
N GLU A 73 12.60 7.01 -8.07
CA GLU A 73 12.28 8.01 -7.05
C GLU A 73 12.15 7.42 -5.64
N LEU A 74 11.55 6.23 -5.53
CA LEU A 74 11.20 5.63 -4.26
C LEU A 74 11.17 4.10 -4.36
N PRO A 75 12.28 3.41 -4.08
CA PRO A 75 12.33 1.94 -4.07
C PRO A 75 11.77 1.36 -2.76
N TYR A 76 10.84 0.42 -2.87
CA TYR A 76 10.22 -0.27 -1.73
C TYR A 76 9.61 -1.62 -2.14
N MET A 77 9.28 -2.45 -1.14
CA MET A 77 8.38 -3.59 -1.26
C MET A 77 7.00 -3.19 -0.73
N ASP A 78 5.95 -3.72 -1.36
CA ASP A 78 4.56 -3.49 -0.99
C ASP A 78 3.79 -4.82 -0.90
N SER A 79 2.81 -4.88 -0.02
CA SER A 79 1.89 -6.01 0.09
C SER A 79 0.55 -5.54 0.63
N GLY A 80 -0.53 -6.14 0.15
CA GLY A 80 -1.84 -5.79 0.66
C GLY A 80 -2.90 -6.87 0.45
N ILE A 81 -4.04 -6.60 1.07
CA ILE A 81 -5.28 -7.37 0.90
C ILE A 81 -6.33 -6.42 0.34
N VAL A 82 -6.76 -6.70 -0.90
CA VAL A 82 -7.72 -5.89 -1.65
C VAL A 82 -9.02 -6.66 -1.78
N PHE A 83 -10.13 -6.03 -1.37
CA PHE A 83 -11.47 -6.58 -1.53
C PHE A 83 -12.15 -5.96 -2.73
N THR A 84 -12.90 -6.77 -3.47
CA THR A 84 -13.85 -6.24 -4.45
C THR A 84 -15.02 -5.63 -3.69
N VAL A 85 -15.29 -4.36 -3.95
CA VAL A 85 -16.38 -3.61 -3.34
C VAL A 85 -17.17 -2.85 -4.40
N LYS A 86 -18.31 -2.31 -3.98
CA LYS A 86 -19.10 -1.39 -4.78
C LYS A 86 -19.35 -0.10 -4.02
N TYR A 87 -19.24 1.02 -4.70
CA TYR A 87 -19.65 2.33 -4.21
C TYR A 87 -20.57 2.97 -5.22
N LYS A 88 -21.84 3.18 -4.85
CA LYS A 88 -22.89 3.66 -5.75
C LYS A 88 -23.02 2.73 -6.97
N SER A 89 -22.73 3.20 -8.18
CA SER A 89 -22.80 2.39 -9.41
C SER A 89 -21.46 1.80 -9.84
N MET A 90 -20.38 2.01 -9.08
CA MET A 90 -19.02 1.63 -9.49
C MET A 90 -18.51 0.43 -8.69
N TYR A 91 -18.00 -0.57 -9.41
CA TYR A 91 -17.21 -1.67 -8.83
C TYR A 91 -15.73 -1.27 -8.80
N GLY A 92 -15.02 -1.68 -7.75
CA GLY A 92 -13.60 -1.40 -7.61
C GLY A 92 -12.92 -2.25 -6.55
N GLY A 93 -11.61 -2.06 -6.42
CA GLY A 93 -10.81 -2.64 -5.35
C GLY A 93 -10.70 -1.68 -4.16
N TYR A 94 -10.90 -2.19 -2.95
CA TYR A 94 -10.66 -1.48 -1.71
C TYR A 94 -9.48 -2.11 -0.98
N TYR A 95 -8.41 -1.33 -0.80
CA TYR A 95 -7.26 -1.71 0.01
C TYR A 95 -7.71 -1.72 1.48
N MET A 96 -7.94 -2.91 2.02
CA MET A 96 -8.36 -3.06 3.42
C MET A 96 -7.15 -3.03 4.34
N TYR A 97 -6.06 -3.66 3.91
CA TYR A 97 -4.79 -3.72 4.62
C TYR A 97 -3.65 -3.61 3.64
N GLU A 98 -2.58 -2.94 4.06
CA GLU A 98 -1.39 -2.73 3.25
C GLU A 98 -0.16 -2.58 4.14
N TRP A 99 0.98 -3.08 3.67
CA TRP A 99 2.26 -3.07 4.35
C TRP A 99 3.39 -2.71 3.39
N GLU A 100 4.32 -1.89 3.86
CA GLU A 100 5.50 -1.45 3.12
C GLU A 100 6.75 -1.45 4.01
N ASP A 101 7.92 -1.49 3.38
CA ASP A 101 9.22 -1.47 4.07
C ASP A 101 9.92 -0.09 4.03
N ASN A 102 9.24 0.93 3.52
CA ASN A 102 9.76 2.30 3.37
C ASN A 102 8.81 3.32 4.01
N ASP A 103 9.34 4.18 4.89
CA ASP A 103 8.57 5.16 5.66
C ASP A 103 8.02 6.30 4.81
N ALA A 104 8.79 6.81 3.84
CA ALA A 104 8.33 7.81 2.89
C ALA A 104 7.20 7.26 2.00
N ALA A 105 7.27 6.00 1.56
CA ALA A 105 6.20 5.36 0.80
C ALA A 105 4.90 5.23 1.63
N ILE A 106 5.04 4.87 2.91
CA ILE A 106 3.92 4.79 3.86
C ILE A 106 3.31 6.18 4.07
N ALA A 107 4.13 7.17 4.41
CA ALA A 107 3.67 8.52 4.69
C ALA A 107 2.99 9.15 3.48
N THR A 108 3.58 8.98 2.29
CA THR A 108 3.02 9.49 1.04
C THR A 108 1.70 8.79 0.73
N GLY A 109 1.65 7.46 0.79
CA GLY A 109 0.43 6.68 0.57
C GLY A 109 -0.73 7.09 1.48
N ARG A 110 -0.45 7.40 2.74
CA ARG A 110 -1.45 7.84 3.72
C ARG A 110 -2.04 9.21 3.39
N TYR A 111 -1.39 10.04 2.55
CA TYR A 111 -2.04 11.25 2.02
C TYR A 111 -3.21 10.95 1.09
N TRP A 112 -3.18 9.82 0.38
CA TRP A 112 -4.32 9.35 -0.40
C TRP A 112 -5.27 8.43 0.39
N GLY A 113 -5.02 8.24 1.69
CA GLY A 113 -5.87 7.44 2.56
C GLY A 113 -5.61 5.93 2.54
N TYR A 114 -4.48 5.49 1.97
CA TYR A 114 -4.10 4.08 2.00
C TYR A 114 -3.79 3.60 3.45
N PRO A 115 -4.22 2.38 3.85
CA PRO A 115 -4.16 1.90 5.24
C PRO A 115 -2.79 1.31 5.63
N LYS A 116 -1.71 1.95 5.18
CA LYS A 116 -0.35 1.42 5.22
C LYS A 116 0.23 1.29 6.64
N LYS A 117 0.95 0.18 6.86
CA LYS A 117 1.77 -0.11 8.05
C LYS A 117 3.16 -0.57 7.63
N TYR A 118 4.11 -0.55 8.56
CA TYR A 118 5.46 -1.06 8.30
C TYR A 118 5.51 -2.59 8.39
N ALA A 119 6.20 -3.24 7.45
CA ALA A 119 6.64 -4.63 7.54
C ALA A 119 7.92 -4.85 6.70
N CYS A 120 8.77 -5.78 7.11
CA CYS A 120 9.89 -6.23 6.29
C CYS A 120 9.41 -7.32 5.33
N MET A 121 9.79 -7.22 4.05
CA MET A 121 9.30 -8.13 3.02
C MET A 121 10.41 -8.59 2.09
N THR A 122 10.36 -9.86 1.68
CA THR A 122 11.21 -10.37 0.61
C THR A 122 10.38 -11.13 -0.42
N LEU A 123 10.78 -10.99 -1.69
CA LEU A 123 10.26 -11.76 -2.82
C LEU A 123 11.43 -12.45 -3.50
N GLU A 124 11.51 -13.77 -3.33
CA GLU A 124 12.63 -14.58 -3.79
C GLU A 124 12.14 -15.66 -4.76
N LYS A 125 12.99 -16.01 -5.74
CA LYS A 125 12.75 -17.20 -6.56
C LYS A 125 13.32 -18.41 -5.81
N ASP A 126 12.49 -19.41 -5.57
CA ASP A 126 12.89 -20.63 -4.86
C ASP A 126 13.14 -21.77 -5.86
N GLY A 127 14.37 -21.83 -6.36
CA GLY A 127 14.80 -22.83 -7.35
C GLY A 127 13.87 -22.95 -8.56
N ASP A 128 13.56 -24.18 -8.94
CA ASP A 128 12.53 -24.51 -9.94
C ASP A 128 11.13 -24.74 -9.31
N GLN A 129 11.00 -24.61 -7.98
CA GLN A 129 9.81 -24.98 -7.21
C GLN A 129 8.80 -23.83 -7.04
N GLY A 130 9.21 -22.58 -7.25
CA GLY A 130 8.28 -21.46 -7.30
C GLY A 130 8.88 -20.12 -6.90
N LYS A 131 8.01 -19.22 -6.42
CA LYS A 131 8.39 -17.96 -5.78
C LYS A 131 8.03 -18.04 -4.30
N ARG A 132 8.95 -17.61 -3.44
CA ARG A 132 8.73 -17.50 -1.99
C ARG A 132 8.56 -16.04 -1.61
N ILE A 133 7.59 -15.81 -0.73
CA ILE A 133 7.26 -14.50 -0.17
C ILE A 133 7.39 -14.62 1.35
N ASN A 134 8.14 -13.72 1.98
CA ASN A 134 8.15 -13.57 3.43
C ASN A 134 7.68 -12.15 3.77
N ILE A 135 6.73 -12.04 4.69
CA ILE A 135 6.26 -10.76 5.25
C ILE A 135 6.39 -10.86 6.77
N GLN A 136 7.24 -10.03 7.36
CA GLN A 136 7.47 -9.99 8.80
C GLN A 136 7.12 -8.62 9.35
N ARG A 137 6.10 -8.58 10.20
CA ARG A 137 5.78 -7.38 10.97
C ARG A 137 6.65 -7.35 12.24
N LEU A 138 7.26 -6.20 12.52
CA LEU A 138 7.87 -5.94 13.82
C LEU A 138 6.74 -5.76 14.84
N THR A 139 6.65 -6.68 15.80
CA THR A 139 5.66 -6.67 16.90
C THR A 139 6.19 -5.93 18.11
#